data_AF-A0A3A5VKZ0-F1
#
_entry.id   AF-A0A3A5VKZ0-F1
#
_cell.length_a   1.000
_cell.length_b   1.000
_cell.length_c   1.000
_cell.angle_alpha   90.00
_cell.angle_beta   90.00
_cell.angle_gamma   90.00
#
_symmetry.space_group_name_H-M   'P 1'
#
loop_
_entity.id
_entity.type
_entity.pdbx_description
1 polymer ?
#
loop_
_entity_poly.entity_id
_entity_poly.type
_entity_poly.pdbx_seq_one_letter_code
_entity_poly.pdbx_strand_id
1 'polypeptide(L)'
;MLKSRSVRVAFQPEAKVTALCLSSCGTISSWAEGDGKVFIAQVESGNFELCGSWIAESFIRKLIVEDQSILVLDDAFGLTRLDLKGNVLWQFAIEAGGFELHQLPSFFAVVDGLGRLFLIHPDGTKFSTDEQFSDIVLSSVVGEYLLLSQENGQVHVIQNGNRVWSRPARGEQGESITCLGGYSGQHLVIGREGYAMVAGEEEVLEVEFWDIKNQQLIHRCDVKSRLLNVESFENNILCGFDSGQVLCFDEHFVNQPQVWMECKYPINNLFYRGGTTLASAWFYIHGREEDGETWLIEHQGMTQFLSVSVDGSICLFAGEDQNDWTEHEPIGQFSLDQSPIEVDESELTLWFEKTDEVVPLSAEELYSEDDSMSEYFTQAELDSITETPTPDVSLSVLQDALEGMQGEIAPSKKDGTLDIDTDELLSQLDDAIEKMAILPDENLLDELNVQIDELIVPRAVSGDDQHHAVGPDGSVIITLDGSGSFDPQERIKTWSWIEQSGKEIASSSKVKVRLSPGNYRFELRVCDLDGQWSSDSLQVLIDEG
;
A
#
# COMPACT_ATOMS: atom_id res chain seq x y z
N MET A 1 -21.12 12.09 -16.02
CA MET A 1 -19.93 11.89 -16.87
C MET A 1 -18.76 12.57 -16.21
N LEU A 2 -17.80 11.76 -15.82
CA LEU A 2 -16.52 12.18 -15.29
C LEU A 2 -15.56 12.33 -16.46
N LYS A 3 -14.44 13.00 -16.25
CA LYS A 3 -13.34 13.00 -17.22
C LYS A 3 -12.25 12.07 -16.72
N SER A 4 -11.68 11.28 -17.61
CA SER A 4 -10.56 10.40 -17.33
C SER A 4 -9.53 10.48 -18.45
N ARG A 5 -8.40 9.80 -18.30
CA ARG A 5 -7.38 9.66 -19.35
C ARG A 5 -7.28 8.20 -19.75
N SER A 6 -6.86 7.95 -20.98
CA SER A 6 -6.65 6.58 -21.43
C SER A 6 -5.53 5.94 -20.62
N VAL A 7 -5.86 4.86 -19.92
CA VAL A 7 -4.92 4.05 -19.15
C VAL A 7 -4.76 2.71 -19.84
N ARG A 8 -3.53 2.17 -19.81
CA ARG A 8 -3.22 0.80 -20.20
C ARG A 8 -2.41 0.11 -19.11
N VAL A 9 -2.51 -1.21 -19.02
CA VAL A 9 -1.60 -2.02 -18.20
C VAL A 9 -0.20 -1.94 -18.81
N ALA A 10 0.78 -1.46 -18.05
CA ALA A 10 2.20 -1.50 -18.43
C ALA A 10 2.85 -2.81 -18.02
N PHE A 11 2.57 -3.26 -16.80
CA PHE A 11 3.13 -4.49 -16.25
C PHE A 11 2.08 -5.22 -15.41
N GLN A 12 2.22 -6.54 -15.30
CA GLN A 12 1.35 -7.40 -14.51
C GLN A 12 2.23 -8.11 -13.46
N PRO A 13 2.40 -7.51 -12.27
CA PRO A 13 3.23 -8.08 -11.21
C PRO A 13 2.75 -9.44 -10.73
N GLU A 14 3.67 -10.28 -10.26
CA GLU A 14 3.36 -11.58 -9.65
C GLU A 14 3.27 -11.51 -8.12
N ALA A 15 3.57 -10.35 -7.53
CA ALA A 15 3.43 -10.05 -6.12
C ALA A 15 3.22 -8.53 -5.91
N LYS A 16 2.90 -8.14 -4.67
CA LYS A 16 2.68 -6.73 -4.28
C LYS A 16 3.85 -5.84 -4.69
N VAL A 17 3.57 -4.72 -5.35
CA VAL A 17 4.60 -3.75 -5.75
C VAL A 17 5.11 -3.02 -4.51
N THR A 18 6.42 -3.02 -4.31
CA THR A 18 7.09 -2.44 -3.12
C THR A 18 7.86 -1.17 -3.45
N ALA A 19 8.29 -1.02 -4.70
CA ALA A 19 8.91 0.18 -5.22
C ALA A 19 8.64 0.30 -6.71
N LEU A 20 8.51 1.53 -7.21
CA LEU A 20 8.35 1.86 -8.63
C LEU A 20 9.13 3.12 -8.94
N CYS A 21 9.85 3.12 -10.05
CA CYS A 21 10.59 4.29 -10.53
C CYS A 21 10.64 4.35 -12.06
N LEU A 22 10.80 5.56 -12.57
CA LEU A 22 10.88 5.87 -13.99
C LEU A 22 12.08 6.81 -14.23
N SER A 23 12.79 6.62 -15.34
CA SER A 23 13.83 7.55 -15.76
C SER A 23 13.25 8.92 -16.12
N SER A 24 14.05 9.97 -15.96
CA SER A 24 13.65 11.34 -16.28
C SER A 24 13.14 11.51 -17.73
N CYS A 25 13.71 10.76 -18.67
CA CYS A 25 13.32 10.72 -20.09
C CYS A 25 12.20 9.72 -20.41
N GLY A 26 11.67 8.99 -19.42
CA GLY A 26 10.58 8.03 -19.62
C GLY A 26 10.98 6.72 -20.33
N THR A 27 12.25 6.51 -20.65
CA THR A 27 12.68 5.36 -21.47
C THR A 27 12.99 4.10 -20.66
N ILE A 28 13.25 4.21 -19.36
CA ILE A 28 13.63 3.08 -18.50
C ILE A 28 12.73 3.11 -17.28
N SER A 29 12.12 1.98 -16.94
CA SER A 29 11.31 1.79 -15.74
C SER A 29 11.87 0.62 -14.94
N SER A 30 11.74 0.68 -13.62
CA SER A 30 12.02 -0.45 -12.75
C SER A 30 11.03 -0.48 -11.62
N TRP A 31 10.58 -1.68 -11.29
CA TRP A 31 9.73 -1.95 -10.13
C TRP A 31 10.28 -3.12 -9.34
N ALA A 32 9.92 -3.17 -8.06
CA ALA A 32 10.20 -4.27 -7.17
C ALA A 32 8.91 -4.88 -6.64
N GLU A 33 8.97 -6.16 -6.36
CA GLU A 33 7.86 -6.95 -5.82
C GLU A 33 8.15 -7.40 -4.39
N GLY A 34 7.11 -7.87 -3.68
CA GLY A 34 7.15 -8.25 -2.27
C GLY A 34 8.11 -9.39 -1.93
N ASP A 35 8.52 -10.17 -2.94
CA ASP A 35 9.50 -11.25 -2.81
C ASP A 35 10.96 -10.77 -2.97
N GLY A 36 11.19 -9.46 -3.13
CA GLY A 36 12.51 -8.88 -3.31
C GLY A 36 13.02 -8.93 -4.75
N LYS A 37 12.22 -9.41 -5.72
CA LYS A 37 12.59 -9.32 -7.13
C LYS A 37 12.47 -7.89 -7.64
N VAL A 38 13.47 -7.47 -8.39
CA VAL A 38 13.53 -6.22 -9.13
C VAL A 38 13.47 -6.53 -10.61
N PHE A 39 12.57 -5.86 -11.31
CA PHE A 39 12.42 -5.97 -12.75
C PHE A 39 12.85 -4.67 -13.42
N ILE A 40 13.47 -4.78 -14.58
CA ILE A 40 14.00 -3.66 -15.33
C ILE A 40 13.40 -3.74 -16.74
N ALA A 41 12.74 -2.66 -17.15
CA ALA A 41 12.16 -2.55 -18.48
C ALA A 41 12.66 -1.30 -19.20
N GLN A 42 12.81 -1.43 -20.52
CA GLN A 42 13.20 -0.33 -21.40
C GLN A 42 12.16 -0.17 -22.51
N VAL A 43 11.93 1.06 -22.94
CA VAL A 43 11.02 1.34 -24.05
C VAL A 43 11.65 0.87 -25.36
N GLU A 44 11.04 -0.14 -25.98
CA GLU A 44 11.35 -0.61 -27.33
C GLU A 44 10.09 -0.47 -28.19
N SER A 45 10.22 0.19 -29.35
CA SER A 45 9.10 0.42 -30.30
C SER A 45 7.84 1.07 -29.70
N GLY A 46 7.97 1.82 -28.59
CA GLY A 46 6.87 2.55 -27.93
C GLY A 46 6.20 1.82 -26.77
N ASN A 47 6.63 0.59 -26.44
CA ASN A 47 6.17 -0.17 -25.29
C ASN A 47 7.36 -0.55 -24.39
N PHE A 48 7.09 -0.77 -23.11
CA PHE A 48 8.11 -1.29 -22.20
C PHE A 48 8.32 -2.78 -22.46
N GLU A 49 9.57 -3.18 -22.69
CA GLU A 49 10.00 -4.57 -22.76
C GLU A 49 10.96 -4.87 -21.60
N LEU A 50 10.80 -6.04 -21.00
CA LEU A 50 11.65 -6.48 -19.89
C LEU A 50 13.08 -6.77 -20.41
N CYS A 51 14.07 -6.09 -19.87
CA CYS A 51 15.47 -6.21 -20.29
C CYS A 51 16.40 -6.79 -19.22
N GLY A 52 15.96 -6.83 -17.96
CA GLY A 52 16.73 -7.40 -16.86
C GLY A 52 15.89 -7.71 -15.63
N SER A 53 16.43 -8.57 -14.76
CA SER A 53 15.88 -8.81 -13.43
C SER A 53 17.00 -9.12 -12.44
N TRP A 54 16.73 -8.84 -11.17
CA TRP A 54 17.63 -9.12 -10.05
C TRP A 54 16.79 -9.49 -8.83
N ILE A 55 17.38 -10.18 -7.85
CA ILE A 55 16.68 -10.58 -6.63
C ILE A 55 17.51 -10.18 -5.42
N ALA A 56 16.90 -9.44 -4.50
CA ALA A 56 17.47 -9.14 -3.20
C ALA A 56 17.24 -10.27 -2.21
N GLU A 57 17.99 -10.24 -1.10
CA GLU A 57 17.76 -11.15 0.03
C GLU A 57 16.50 -10.78 0.84
N SER A 58 15.98 -9.57 0.65
CA SER A 58 14.90 -9.01 1.45
C SER A 58 14.13 -7.90 0.71
N PHE A 59 13.23 -7.22 1.42
CA PHE A 59 12.28 -6.25 0.88
C PHE A 59 12.97 -5.02 0.28
N ILE A 60 12.56 -4.63 -0.92
CA ILE A 60 13.06 -3.42 -1.59
C ILE A 60 12.31 -2.20 -1.08
N ARG A 61 13.03 -1.25 -0.51
CA ARG A 61 12.48 0.00 0.03
C ARG A 61 12.36 1.09 -1.02
N LYS A 62 13.37 1.20 -1.91
CA LYS A 62 13.42 2.28 -2.90
C LYS A 62 14.26 1.91 -4.11
N LEU A 63 13.85 2.43 -5.27
CA LEU A 63 14.55 2.30 -6.54
C LEU A 63 14.84 3.70 -7.11
N ILE A 64 16.01 3.88 -7.72
CA ILE A 64 16.34 5.06 -8.51
C ILE A 64 16.95 4.62 -9.83
N VAL A 65 16.40 5.11 -10.94
CA VAL A 65 16.92 4.88 -12.29
C VAL A 65 17.83 6.02 -12.70
N GLU A 66 19.07 5.70 -13.07
CA GLU A 66 19.99 6.56 -13.80
C GLU A 66 20.09 6.09 -15.26
N ASP A 67 20.72 6.88 -16.13
CA ASP A 67 20.74 6.65 -17.60
C ASP A 67 21.12 5.23 -18.05
N GLN A 68 21.98 4.53 -17.29
CA GLN A 68 22.46 3.18 -17.63
C GLN A 68 22.55 2.22 -16.44
N SER A 69 21.96 2.59 -15.30
CA SER A 69 22.05 1.79 -14.08
C SER A 69 20.90 2.05 -13.15
N ILE A 70 20.63 1.10 -12.28
CA ILE A 70 19.58 1.20 -11.27
C ILE A 70 20.20 1.05 -9.90
N LEU A 71 19.81 1.94 -8.99
CA LEU A 71 20.11 1.84 -7.57
C LEU A 71 18.94 1.17 -6.89
N VAL A 72 19.26 0.14 -6.12
CA VAL A 72 18.32 -0.65 -5.35
C VAL A 72 18.68 -0.53 -3.89
N LEU A 73 17.74 -0.04 -3.08
CA LEU A 73 17.86 0.02 -1.64
C LEU A 73 16.99 -1.08 -1.02
N ASP A 74 17.61 -2.01 -0.30
CA ASP A 74 16.94 -3.08 0.42
C ASP A 74 17.14 -2.95 1.95
N ASP A 75 16.23 -3.57 2.71
CA ASP A 75 16.18 -3.48 4.18
C ASP A 75 17.14 -4.42 4.92
N ALA A 76 17.93 -5.25 4.22
CA ALA A 76 18.85 -6.21 4.83
C ALA A 76 20.33 -5.86 4.57
N PHE A 77 20.71 -5.79 3.30
CA PHE A 77 22.07 -5.54 2.85
C PHE A 77 22.39 -4.05 2.75
N GLY A 78 21.51 -3.24 2.14
CA GLY A 78 21.71 -1.80 1.98
C GLY A 78 21.57 -1.32 0.54
N LEU A 79 22.64 -0.77 -0.04
CA LEU A 79 22.58 -0.15 -1.38
C LEU A 79 23.32 -1.00 -2.43
N THR A 80 22.60 -1.40 -3.46
CA THR A 80 23.12 -2.14 -4.60
C THR A 80 22.97 -1.33 -5.88
N ARG A 81 24.01 -1.25 -6.72
CA ARG A 81 23.93 -0.68 -8.06
C ARG A 81 23.97 -1.77 -9.11
N LEU A 82 22.99 -1.77 -10.00
CA LEU A 82 22.80 -2.74 -11.08
C LEU A 82 23.01 -2.07 -12.45
N ASP A 83 23.46 -2.83 -13.44
CA ASP A 83 23.28 -2.46 -14.84
C ASP A 83 21.83 -2.76 -15.30
N LEU A 84 21.47 -2.34 -16.53
CA LEU A 84 20.13 -2.56 -17.07
C LEU A 84 19.76 -4.04 -17.30
N LYS A 85 20.73 -4.96 -17.20
CA LYS A 85 20.50 -6.41 -17.31
C LYS A 85 20.34 -7.09 -15.95
N GLY A 86 20.48 -6.34 -14.85
CA GLY A 86 20.43 -6.86 -13.48
C GLY A 86 21.77 -7.38 -12.97
N ASN A 87 22.89 -7.10 -13.64
CA ASN A 87 24.21 -7.45 -13.10
C ASN A 87 24.64 -6.42 -12.05
N VAL A 88 25.17 -6.90 -10.93
CA VAL A 88 25.70 -6.05 -9.86
C VAL A 88 26.98 -5.36 -10.34
N LEU A 89 26.95 -4.02 -10.37
CA LEU A 89 28.11 -3.17 -10.63
C LEU A 89 28.94 -2.96 -9.36
N TRP A 90 28.26 -2.62 -8.26
CA TRP A 90 28.86 -2.54 -6.92
C TRP A 90 27.77 -2.64 -5.85
N GLN A 91 28.22 -2.87 -4.62
CA GLN A 91 27.39 -3.02 -3.44
C GLN A 91 28.01 -2.28 -2.26
N PHE A 92 27.17 -1.61 -1.47
CA PHE A 92 27.54 -0.93 -0.25
C PHE A 92 26.71 -1.46 0.92
N ALA A 93 27.35 -2.19 1.82
CA ALA A 93 26.70 -2.81 2.96
C ALA A 93 26.36 -1.77 4.05
N ILE A 94 25.13 -1.83 4.55
CA ILE A 94 24.59 -1.02 5.63
C ILE A 94 24.05 -1.99 6.68
N GLU A 95 24.71 -2.04 7.84
CA GLU A 95 24.44 -3.07 8.86
C GLU A 95 23.00 -3.12 9.38
N ALA A 96 22.28 -2.01 9.30
CA ALA A 96 20.89 -1.89 9.76
C ALA A 96 19.87 -1.83 8.60
N GLY A 97 20.29 -2.18 7.38
CA GLY A 97 19.46 -2.06 6.19
C GLY A 97 19.24 -0.62 5.73
N GLY A 98 18.78 -0.46 4.50
CA GLY A 98 18.34 0.82 3.97
C GLY A 98 16.90 1.14 4.37
N PHE A 99 16.61 2.41 4.68
CA PHE A 99 15.25 2.88 4.90
C PHE A 99 14.81 3.87 3.81
N GLU A 100 15.62 4.89 3.53
CA GLU A 100 15.33 5.96 2.57
C GLU A 100 16.55 6.24 1.68
N LEU A 101 16.34 6.51 0.39
CA LEU A 101 17.40 6.80 -0.59
C LEU A 101 17.08 8.08 -1.37
N HIS A 102 18.07 8.95 -1.52
CA HIS A 102 18.00 10.17 -2.32
C HIS A 102 19.18 10.32 -3.26
N GLN A 103 18.92 10.80 -4.47
CA GLN A 103 19.95 11.14 -5.46
C GLN A 103 20.27 12.63 -5.41
N LEU A 104 21.54 12.96 -5.20
CA LEU A 104 22.09 14.30 -5.34
C LEU A 104 23.12 14.35 -6.47
N PRO A 105 23.47 15.53 -7.00
CA PRO A 105 24.39 15.62 -8.15
C PRO A 105 25.78 15.00 -7.94
N SER A 106 26.25 14.88 -6.69
CA SER A 106 27.62 14.41 -6.37
C SER A 106 27.67 13.14 -5.54
N PHE A 107 26.56 12.70 -4.95
CA PHE A 107 26.49 11.55 -4.05
C PHE A 107 25.05 11.08 -3.90
N PHE A 108 24.88 9.86 -3.43
CA PHE A 108 23.62 9.32 -2.95
C PHE A 108 23.57 9.47 -1.42
N ALA A 109 22.43 9.88 -0.91
CA ALA A 109 22.17 9.95 0.52
C ALA A 109 21.26 8.79 0.91
N VAL A 110 21.72 7.96 1.84
CA VAL A 110 20.98 6.82 2.38
C VAL A 110 20.77 7.02 3.86
N VAL A 111 19.52 6.86 4.32
CA VAL A 111 19.19 6.76 5.73
C VAL A 111 18.93 5.30 6.04
N ASP A 112 19.57 4.76 7.07
CA ASP A 112 19.39 3.36 7.49
C ASP A 112 18.19 3.18 8.42
N GLY A 113 17.88 1.92 8.78
CA GLY A 113 16.78 1.60 9.70
C GLY A 113 16.93 2.16 11.13
N LEU A 114 18.09 2.73 11.48
CA LEU A 114 18.35 3.39 12.77
C LEU A 114 18.40 4.92 12.64
N GLY A 115 18.03 5.48 11.48
CA GLY A 115 18.03 6.91 11.24
C GLY A 115 19.43 7.53 11.09
N ARG A 116 20.45 6.75 10.70
CA ARG A 116 21.81 7.23 10.46
C ARG A 116 22.01 7.59 8.99
N LEU A 117 22.65 8.72 8.72
CA LEU A 117 22.98 9.16 7.37
C LEU A 117 24.28 8.53 6.84
N PHE A 118 24.21 7.95 5.65
CA PHE A 118 25.34 7.53 4.84
C PHE A 118 25.34 8.31 3.52
N LEU A 119 26.46 8.97 3.22
CA LEU A 119 26.68 9.58 1.92
C LEU A 119 27.60 8.67 1.10
N ILE A 120 27.19 8.31 -0.11
CA ILE A 120 27.86 7.33 -0.95
C ILE A 120 28.15 7.96 -2.31
N HIS A 121 29.39 7.92 -2.75
CA HIS A 121 29.77 8.39 -4.08
C HIS A 121 29.18 7.51 -5.18
N PRO A 122 29.05 8.02 -6.42
CA PRO A 122 28.57 7.21 -7.55
C PRO A 122 29.37 5.93 -7.82
N ASP A 123 30.64 5.89 -7.40
CA ASP A 123 31.52 4.72 -7.52
C ASP A 123 31.32 3.66 -6.40
N GLY A 124 30.41 3.90 -5.46
CA GLY A 124 30.13 3.01 -4.33
C GLY A 124 31.01 3.25 -3.10
N THR A 125 31.89 4.26 -3.10
CA THR A 125 32.72 4.58 -1.94
C THR A 125 32.00 5.50 -0.95
N LYS A 126 32.25 5.33 0.35
CA LYS A 126 31.66 6.17 1.38
C LYS A 126 32.26 7.58 1.34
N PHE A 127 31.41 8.61 1.25
CA PHE A 127 31.80 9.99 1.51
C PHE A 127 31.95 10.18 3.03
N SER A 128 33.12 10.65 3.47
CA SER A 128 33.38 10.92 4.88
C SER A 128 32.98 12.34 5.23
N THR A 129 32.03 12.49 6.14
CA THR A 129 31.62 13.78 6.71
C THR A 129 32.29 14.01 8.06
N ASP A 130 32.55 15.28 8.41
CA ASP A 130 33.06 15.63 9.74
C ASP A 130 31.98 15.52 10.82
N GLU A 131 30.73 15.77 10.44
CA GLU A 131 29.55 15.66 11.31
C GLU A 131 28.76 14.38 10.97
N GLN A 132 28.29 13.69 12.00
CA GLN A 132 27.41 12.53 11.87
C GLN A 132 25.98 12.92 12.24
N PHE A 133 25.03 12.47 11.45
CA PHE A 133 23.61 12.69 11.67
C PHE A 133 22.95 11.35 12.01
N SER A 134 22.24 11.32 13.13
CA SER A 134 21.46 10.19 13.66
C SER A 134 20.03 10.62 13.95
N ASP A 135 19.18 9.65 14.27
CA ASP A 135 17.80 9.86 14.71
C ASP A 135 16.97 10.59 13.65
N ILE A 136 17.30 10.36 12.37
CA ILE A 136 16.64 10.97 11.21
C ILE A 136 15.29 10.29 11.00
N VAL A 137 14.23 11.09 10.91
CA VAL A 137 12.85 10.62 10.70
C VAL A 137 12.37 10.89 9.27
N LEU A 138 12.59 12.10 8.77
CA LEU A 138 12.29 12.46 7.38
C LEU A 138 13.54 12.96 6.67
N SER A 139 13.61 12.69 5.38
CA SER A 139 14.63 13.26 4.51
C SER A 139 14.04 13.58 3.14
N SER A 140 14.55 14.66 2.53
CA SER A 140 14.08 15.15 1.23
C SER A 140 15.20 15.93 0.55
N VAL A 141 15.09 16.19 -0.75
CA VAL A 141 16.10 16.91 -1.54
C VAL A 141 15.50 18.12 -2.23
N VAL A 142 16.25 19.22 -2.20
CA VAL A 142 15.90 20.47 -2.88
C VAL A 142 17.14 21.01 -3.59
N GLY A 143 17.19 20.85 -4.92
CA GLY A 143 18.37 21.21 -5.70
C GLY A 143 19.60 20.41 -5.25
N GLU A 144 20.60 21.11 -4.70
CA GLU A 144 21.83 20.48 -4.17
C GLU A 144 21.79 20.24 -2.65
N TYR A 145 20.67 20.57 -2.01
CA TYR A 145 20.50 20.51 -0.56
C TYR A 145 19.78 19.23 -0.15
N LEU A 146 20.35 18.52 0.82
CA LEU A 146 19.68 17.42 1.53
C LEU A 146 19.05 17.99 2.81
N LEU A 147 17.74 17.85 2.93
CA LEU A 147 16.96 18.21 4.11
C LEU A 147 16.81 16.99 5.01
N LEU A 148 17.04 17.14 6.31
CA LEU A 148 16.85 16.09 7.31
C LEU A 148 16.06 16.63 8.49
N SER A 149 15.07 15.88 8.97
CA SER A 149 14.47 16.10 10.29
C SER A 149 14.91 15.01 11.25
N GLN A 150 15.08 15.39 12.52
CA GLN A 150 15.38 14.48 13.60
C GLN A 150 14.16 14.24 14.49
N GLU A 151 14.15 13.14 15.24
CA GLU A 151 13.07 12.78 16.19
C GLU A 151 12.80 13.88 17.23
N ASN A 152 13.82 14.65 17.57
CA ASN A 152 13.70 15.76 18.52
C ASN A 152 13.09 17.05 17.92
N GLY A 153 12.67 17.04 16.65
CA GLY A 153 12.08 18.20 15.95
C GLY A 153 13.10 19.14 15.30
N GLN A 154 14.40 18.87 15.39
CA GLN A 154 15.42 19.66 14.68
C GLN A 154 15.40 19.37 13.18
N VAL A 155 15.68 20.40 12.38
CA VAL A 155 15.84 20.27 10.94
C VAL A 155 17.23 20.75 10.54
N HIS A 156 17.95 19.95 9.76
CA HIS A 156 19.28 20.26 9.25
C HIS A 156 19.25 20.27 7.72
N VAL A 157 20.01 21.19 7.12
CA VAL A 157 20.24 21.25 5.68
C VAL A 157 21.70 21.00 5.43
N ILE A 158 21.99 20.02 4.58
CA ILE A 158 23.34 19.58 4.22
C ILE A 158 23.60 19.91 2.76
N GLN A 159 24.76 20.50 2.47
CA GLN A 159 25.30 20.67 1.12
C GLN A 159 26.72 20.11 1.09
N ASN A 160 27.02 19.20 0.14
CA ASN A 160 28.35 18.59 0.01
C ASN A 160 28.90 18.01 1.32
N GLY A 161 28.05 17.32 2.08
CA GLY A 161 28.42 16.68 3.34
C GLY A 161 28.58 17.61 4.55
N ASN A 162 28.36 18.92 4.38
CA ASN A 162 28.48 19.91 5.45
C ASN A 162 27.11 20.50 5.78
N ARG A 163 26.83 20.69 7.08
CA ARG A 163 25.64 21.44 7.51
C ARG A 163 25.78 22.91 7.15
N VAL A 164 24.85 23.41 6.34
CA VAL A 164 24.80 24.83 5.92
C VAL A 164 23.72 25.61 6.64
N TRP A 165 22.69 24.94 7.14
CA TRP A 165 21.60 25.56 7.88
C TRP A 165 21.00 24.56 8.89
N SER A 166 20.43 25.10 9.98
CA SER A 166 19.72 24.31 10.97
C SER A 166 18.61 25.13 11.62
N ARG A 167 17.50 24.47 11.92
CA ARG A 167 16.41 24.99 12.75
C ARG A 167 16.30 24.14 14.02
N PRO A 168 16.39 24.74 15.21
CA PRO A 168 16.13 24.03 16.46
C PRO A 168 14.64 23.70 16.59
N ALA A 169 14.32 22.71 17.42
CA ALA A 169 12.93 22.42 17.76
C ALA A 169 12.26 23.61 18.45
N ARG A 170 10.96 23.77 18.21
CA ARG A 170 10.09 24.82 18.77
C ARG A 170 9.14 24.20 19.80
N GLY A 171 8.72 25.01 20.78
CA GLY A 171 7.82 24.62 21.86
C GLY A 171 8.55 24.00 23.05
N GLU A 172 7.98 24.16 24.25
CA GLU A 172 8.57 23.61 25.48
C GLU A 172 8.45 22.08 25.60
N GLN A 173 7.40 21.51 24.98
CA GLN A 173 7.13 20.07 24.97
C GLN A 173 7.70 19.36 23.72
N GLY A 174 8.27 20.13 22.78
CA GLY A 174 8.75 19.65 21.49
C GLY A 174 7.68 19.64 20.39
N GLU A 175 8.09 19.18 19.22
CA GLU A 175 7.27 19.09 18.01
C GLU A 175 7.70 17.89 17.16
N SER A 176 6.81 17.46 16.27
CA SER A 176 7.08 16.50 15.20
C SER A 176 7.11 17.24 13.86
N ILE A 177 8.05 16.88 12.99
CA ILE A 177 8.10 17.39 11.62
C ILE A 177 7.31 16.43 10.74
N THR A 178 6.25 16.91 10.07
CA THR A 178 5.36 16.08 9.26
C THR A 178 5.78 16.05 7.79
N CYS A 179 6.42 17.11 7.29
CA CYS A 179 6.82 17.22 5.90
C CYS A 179 8.07 18.10 5.73
N LEU A 180 8.94 17.69 4.81
CA LEU A 180 10.08 18.46 4.31
C LEU A 180 10.00 18.55 2.79
N GLY A 181 9.92 19.76 2.26
CA GLY A 181 9.95 19.98 0.81
C GLY A 181 10.68 21.27 0.44
N GLY A 182 10.78 21.54 -0.85
CA GLY A 182 11.29 22.82 -1.33
C GLY A 182 10.71 23.21 -2.67
N TYR A 183 10.82 24.51 -2.97
CA TYR A 183 10.07 25.11 -4.07
C TYR A 183 10.88 26.02 -5.01
N SER A 184 12.14 26.30 -4.73
CA SER A 184 12.94 27.22 -5.57
C SER A 184 14.45 26.91 -5.60
N GLY A 185 14.84 25.65 -5.32
CA GLY A 185 16.25 25.23 -5.22
C GLY A 185 17.01 25.81 -4.01
N GLN A 186 16.51 26.88 -3.39
CA GLN A 186 17.10 27.51 -2.20
C GLN A 186 16.09 27.81 -1.08
N HIS A 187 14.79 27.65 -1.35
CA HIS A 187 13.75 27.79 -0.34
C HIS A 187 13.16 26.43 0.03
N LEU A 188 12.84 26.27 1.31
CA LEU A 188 12.33 25.06 1.89
C LEU A 188 10.97 25.31 2.57
N VAL A 189 10.16 24.27 2.67
CA VAL A 189 8.88 24.24 3.39
C VAL A 189 8.95 23.17 4.46
N ILE A 190 8.50 23.52 5.66
CA ILE A 190 8.42 22.60 6.82
C ILE A 190 6.97 22.53 7.28
N GLY A 191 6.42 21.33 7.31
CA GLY A 191 5.18 21.04 8.04
C GLY A 191 5.53 20.59 9.46
N ARG A 192 4.87 21.17 10.46
CA ARG A 192 5.10 20.81 11.87
C ARG A 192 3.81 20.56 12.63
N GLU A 193 3.93 19.70 13.62
CA GLU A 193 2.90 19.33 14.58
C GLU A 193 3.45 19.45 16.01
N GLY A 194 2.92 20.39 16.80
CA GLY A 194 3.29 20.55 18.20
C GLY A 194 2.63 19.49 19.10
N TYR A 195 3.36 18.92 20.05
CA TYR A 195 2.84 17.83 20.91
C TYR A 195 1.82 18.26 21.96
N ALA A 196 1.69 19.56 22.23
CA ALA A 196 0.79 20.07 23.27
C ALA A 196 -0.15 21.15 22.73
N MET A 197 -1.39 21.13 23.20
CA MET A 197 -2.24 22.31 23.24
C MET A 197 -1.66 23.28 24.27
N VAL A 198 -0.61 24.03 23.91
CA VAL A 198 0.03 24.95 24.84
C VAL A 198 -0.88 26.16 25.06
N ALA A 199 -0.98 26.62 26.31
CA ALA A 199 -1.54 27.93 26.61
C ALA A 199 -0.61 29.03 26.03
N GLY A 200 -0.93 29.57 24.86
CA GLY A 200 -0.16 30.60 24.14
C GLY A 200 -0.71 30.89 22.73
N GLU A 201 0.04 31.64 21.91
CA GLU A 201 -0.21 31.86 20.46
C GLU A 201 0.43 30.76 19.57
N GLU A 202 0.71 29.57 20.11
CA GLU A 202 1.27 28.44 19.34
C GLU A 202 0.15 27.51 18.91
N GLU A 203 -0.09 27.46 17.60
CA GLU A 203 -1.05 26.53 17.00
C GLU A 203 -0.41 25.14 16.84
N VAL A 204 -1.27 24.12 16.89
CA VAL A 204 -0.85 22.71 16.88
C VAL A 204 -0.25 22.33 15.53
N LEU A 205 -0.77 22.87 14.42
CA LEU A 205 -0.33 22.57 13.07
C LEU A 205 0.05 23.85 12.32
N GLU A 206 1.30 23.94 11.88
CA GLU A 206 1.82 25.11 11.17
C GLU A 206 2.67 24.70 9.97
N VAL A 207 2.73 25.60 8.98
CA VAL A 207 3.63 25.50 7.83
C VAL A 207 4.57 26.69 7.83
N GLU A 208 5.87 26.41 7.69
CA GLU A 208 6.93 27.41 7.68
C GLU A 208 7.69 27.41 6.35
N PHE A 209 7.93 28.59 5.80
CA PHE A 209 8.67 28.81 4.57
C PHE A 209 9.99 29.51 4.88
N TRP A 210 11.11 28.91 4.53
CA TRP A 210 12.44 29.43 4.86
C TRP A 210 13.31 29.63 3.63
N ASP A 211 14.18 30.63 3.72
CA ASP A 211 15.30 30.85 2.81
C ASP A 211 16.57 30.26 3.44
N ILE A 212 17.11 29.21 2.83
CA ILE A 212 18.33 28.51 3.30
C ILE A 212 19.53 29.46 3.27
N LYS A 213 19.67 30.24 2.20
CA LYS A 213 20.86 31.05 1.92
C LYS A 213 20.92 32.28 2.81
N ASN A 214 19.79 32.95 3.00
CA ASN A 214 19.68 34.11 3.88
C ASN A 214 19.39 33.72 5.35
N GLN A 215 19.16 32.43 5.62
CA GLN A 215 18.82 31.87 6.93
C GLN A 215 17.61 32.57 7.57
N GLN A 216 16.60 32.88 6.75
CA GLN A 216 15.47 33.72 7.16
C GLN A 216 14.15 32.98 7.00
N LEU A 217 13.27 33.11 7.99
CA LEU A 217 11.86 32.74 7.86
C LEU A 217 11.17 33.76 6.95
N ILE A 218 10.66 33.29 5.81
CA ILE A 218 9.95 34.09 4.81
C ILE A 218 8.50 34.28 5.24
N HIS A 219 7.82 33.17 5.53
CA HIS A 219 6.41 33.16 5.86
C HIS A 219 6.08 32.01 6.82
N ARG A 220 5.01 32.18 7.58
CA ARG A 220 4.46 31.17 8.48
C ARG A 220 2.95 31.33 8.49
N CYS A 221 2.25 30.20 8.42
CA CYS A 221 0.80 30.17 8.50
C CYS A 221 0.31 28.93 9.26
N ASP A 222 -0.79 29.11 9.97
CA ASP A 222 -1.47 28.04 10.67
C ASP A 222 -2.36 27.26 9.69
N VAL A 223 -2.38 25.94 9.85
CA VAL A 223 -3.13 25.04 8.96
C VAL A 223 -4.07 24.16 9.77
N LYS A 224 -5.12 23.67 9.12
CA LYS A 224 -6.16 22.85 9.77
C LYS A 224 -5.84 21.36 9.78
N SER A 225 -4.79 20.97 9.08
CA SER A 225 -4.50 19.59 8.67
C SER A 225 -2.99 19.40 8.56
N ARG A 226 -2.49 18.17 8.69
CA ARG A 226 -1.05 17.90 8.59
C ARG A 226 -0.61 18.01 7.13
N LEU A 227 0.51 18.70 6.91
CA LEU A 227 1.15 18.77 5.61
C LEU A 227 1.88 17.46 5.34
N LEU A 228 1.68 16.87 4.15
CA LEU A 228 2.29 15.60 3.73
C LEU A 228 3.24 15.77 2.54
N ASN A 229 2.84 16.54 1.53
CA ASN A 229 3.63 16.74 0.32
C ASN A 229 3.76 18.22 -0.03
N VAL A 230 4.85 18.55 -0.71
CA VAL A 230 5.09 19.87 -1.27
C VAL A 230 5.63 19.70 -2.67
N GLU A 231 5.04 20.41 -3.62
CA GLU A 231 5.52 20.54 -5.00
C GLU A 231 5.46 22.02 -5.38
N SER A 232 6.22 22.43 -6.38
CA SER A 232 6.23 23.83 -6.83
C SER A 232 6.22 23.92 -8.33
N PHE A 233 5.59 24.97 -8.84
CA PHE A 233 5.64 25.30 -10.25
C PHE A 233 5.59 26.80 -10.45
N GLU A 234 6.41 27.31 -11.38
CA GLU A 234 6.53 28.74 -11.64
C GLU A 234 6.75 29.53 -10.33
N ASN A 235 5.79 30.37 -9.95
CA ASN A 235 5.79 31.17 -8.73
C ASN A 235 4.73 30.70 -7.72
N ASN A 236 4.30 29.44 -7.80
CA ASN A 236 3.29 28.84 -6.94
C ASN A 236 3.85 27.63 -6.19
N ILE A 237 3.41 27.48 -4.95
CA ILE A 237 3.78 26.38 -4.07
C ILE A 237 2.52 25.60 -3.74
N LEU A 238 2.52 24.33 -4.10
CA LEU A 238 1.44 23.39 -3.82
C LEU A 238 1.77 22.61 -2.55
N CYS A 239 0.82 22.61 -1.61
CA CYS A 239 0.91 21.91 -0.34
C CYS A 239 -0.23 20.90 -0.25
N GLY A 240 0.09 19.60 -0.22
CA GLY A 240 -0.85 18.50 -0.08
C GLY A 240 -1.03 18.08 1.37
N PHE A 241 -2.28 17.94 1.82
CA PHE A 241 -2.63 17.71 3.23
C PHE A 241 -3.27 16.33 3.46
N ASP A 242 -3.25 15.89 4.72
CA ASP A 242 -3.91 14.65 5.16
C ASP A 242 -5.46 14.67 5.05
N SER A 243 -6.07 15.86 5.01
CA SER A 243 -7.50 16.03 4.69
C SER A 243 -7.85 15.79 3.22
N GLY A 244 -6.85 15.65 2.35
CA GLY A 244 -7.02 15.56 0.91
C GLY A 244 -7.19 16.89 0.19
N GLN A 245 -7.03 18.01 0.89
CA GLN A 245 -6.94 19.32 0.25
C GLN A 245 -5.52 19.55 -0.27
N VAL A 246 -5.42 20.21 -1.43
CA VAL A 246 -4.18 20.78 -1.94
C VAL A 246 -4.34 22.30 -1.92
N LEU A 247 -3.51 23.01 -1.16
CA LEU A 247 -3.49 24.47 -1.14
C LEU A 247 -2.39 25.01 -2.06
N CYS A 248 -2.69 26.11 -2.73
CA CYS A 248 -1.74 26.85 -3.56
C CYS A 248 -1.39 28.18 -2.89
N PHE A 249 -0.11 28.37 -2.60
CA PHE A 249 0.48 29.61 -2.09
C PHE A 249 1.20 30.33 -3.22
N ASP A 250 1.08 31.66 -3.28
CA ASP A 250 1.96 32.46 -4.11
C ASP A 250 3.35 32.57 -3.46
N GLU A 251 4.42 32.56 -4.26
CA GLU A 251 5.81 32.62 -3.77
C GLU A 251 6.07 33.85 -2.87
N HIS A 252 5.32 34.93 -3.07
CA HIS A 252 5.47 36.18 -2.32
C HIS A 252 4.54 36.27 -1.10
N PHE A 253 3.67 35.27 -0.89
CA PHE A 253 2.69 35.20 0.19
C PHE A 253 1.84 36.47 0.32
N VAL A 254 1.53 37.12 -0.81
CA VAL A 254 0.74 38.35 -0.85
C VAL A 254 -0.74 38.04 -0.65
N ASN A 255 -1.19 36.87 -1.14
CA ASN A 255 -2.58 36.45 -1.07
C ASN A 255 -2.76 35.34 -0.03
N GLN A 256 -3.98 35.17 0.44
CA GLN A 256 -4.32 33.97 1.21
C GLN A 256 -4.22 32.73 0.31
N PRO A 257 -3.78 31.59 0.86
CA PRO A 257 -3.70 30.35 0.10
C PRO A 257 -5.06 29.97 -0.46
N GLN A 258 -5.07 29.52 -1.70
CA GLN A 258 -6.29 29.10 -2.39
C GLN A 258 -6.40 27.57 -2.38
N VAL A 259 -7.62 27.05 -2.26
CA VAL A 259 -7.87 25.62 -2.46
C VAL A 259 -7.67 25.31 -3.94
N TRP A 260 -6.65 24.51 -4.23
CA TRP A 260 -6.24 24.12 -5.57
C TRP A 260 -6.93 22.84 -6.03
N MET A 261 -7.02 21.83 -5.17
CA MET A 261 -7.72 20.56 -5.41
C MET A 261 -8.31 20.02 -4.10
N GLU A 262 -9.34 19.18 -4.21
CA GLU A 262 -9.96 18.48 -3.08
C GLU A 262 -10.21 17.01 -3.45
N CYS A 263 -9.41 16.12 -2.85
CA CYS A 263 -9.36 14.69 -3.15
C CYS A 263 -10.05 13.81 -2.09
N LYS A 264 -10.58 14.43 -1.00
CA LYS A 264 -11.27 13.82 0.15
C LYS A 264 -10.46 12.87 1.04
N TYR A 265 -9.37 12.31 0.54
CA TYR A 265 -8.47 11.39 1.24
C TYR A 265 -7.04 11.94 1.28
N PRO A 266 -6.19 11.49 2.23
CA PRO A 266 -4.82 11.96 2.35
C PRO A 266 -4.06 11.94 1.02
N ILE A 267 -3.37 13.05 0.73
CA ILE A 267 -2.51 13.14 -0.46
C ILE A 267 -1.26 12.30 -0.19
N ASN A 268 -1.02 11.29 -1.04
CA ASN A 268 0.15 10.41 -0.96
C ASN A 268 1.28 10.93 -1.85
N ASN A 269 0.94 11.27 -3.11
CA ASN A 269 1.87 11.83 -4.08
C ASN A 269 1.30 13.14 -4.64
N LEU A 270 2.17 14.10 -4.92
CA LEU A 270 1.81 15.39 -5.51
C LEU A 270 2.87 15.78 -6.54
N PHE A 271 2.46 16.02 -7.77
CA PHE A 271 3.34 16.44 -8.87
C PHE A 271 2.71 17.56 -9.69
N TYR A 272 3.54 18.38 -10.31
CA TYR A 272 3.12 19.31 -11.35
C TYR A 272 4.00 19.13 -12.58
N ARG A 273 3.40 18.70 -13.70
CA ARG A 273 4.14 18.47 -14.95
C ARG A 273 3.27 18.84 -16.14
N GLY A 274 3.86 19.51 -17.14
CA GLY A 274 3.18 19.80 -18.41
C GLY A 274 1.93 20.69 -18.31
N GLY A 275 1.80 21.52 -17.26
CA GLY A 275 0.58 22.30 -17.02
C GLY A 275 -0.48 21.57 -16.18
N THR A 276 -0.27 20.30 -15.86
CA THR A 276 -1.18 19.47 -15.08
C THR A 276 -0.67 19.25 -13.67
N THR A 277 -1.53 19.45 -12.67
CA THR A 277 -1.28 19.01 -11.29
C THR A 277 -1.84 17.61 -11.10
N LEU A 278 -1.06 16.72 -10.52
CA LEU A 278 -1.41 15.34 -10.21
C LEU A 278 -1.37 15.15 -8.70
N ALA A 279 -2.41 14.56 -8.13
CA ALA A 279 -2.43 14.13 -6.74
C ALA A 279 -2.98 12.72 -6.64
N SER A 280 -2.25 11.83 -5.97
CA SER A 280 -2.75 10.48 -5.68
C SER A 280 -3.33 10.44 -4.27
N ALA A 281 -4.54 9.89 -4.14
CA ALA A 281 -5.26 9.79 -2.88
C ALA A 281 -6.17 8.56 -2.92
N TRP A 282 -6.03 7.66 -1.94
CA TRP A 282 -6.80 6.40 -1.90
C TRP A 282 -6.64 5.60 -3.21
N PHE A 283 -7.71 5.06 -3.78
CA PHE A 283 -7.75 4.35 -5.08
C PHE A 283 -7.58 5.26 -6.32
N TYR A 284 -7.43 6.58 -6.13
CA TYR A 284 -7.57 7.54 -7.22
C TYR A 284 -6.31 8.36 -7.50
N ILE A 285 -6.11 8.66 -8.78
CA ILE A 285 -5.23 9.73 -9.24
C ILE A 285 -6.10 10.86 -9.75
N HIS A 286 -6.05 11.98 -9.03
CA HIS A 286 -6.70 13.23 -9.40
C HIS A 286 -5.76 14.05 -10.27
N GLY A 287 -6.27 14.55 -11.38
CA GLY A 287 -5.58 15.51 -12.22
C GLY A 287 -6.34 16.81 -12.35
N ARG A 288 -5.61 17.93 -12.38
CA ARG A 288 -6.15 19.26 -12.68
C ARG A 288 -5.27 19.98 -13.69
N GLU A 289 -5.87 20.34 -14.81
CA GLU A 289 -5.23 21.13 -15.87
C GLU A 289 -5.14 22.61 -15.52
N GLU A 290 -4.31 23.35 -16.27
CA GLU A 290 -4.09 24.79 -16.08
C GLU A 290 -5.38 25.62 -16.24
N ASP A 291 -6.29 25.18 -17.12
CA ASP A 291 -7.60 25.81 -17.32
C ASP A 291 -8.62 25.52 -16.19
N GLY A 292 -8.24 24.66 -15.24
CA GLY A 292 -9.06 24.23 -14.12
C GLY A 292 -9.89 22.98 -14.39
N GLU A 293 -9.80 22.37 -15.57
CA GLU A 293 -10.42 21.09 -15.86
C GLU A 293 -9.84 19.99 -14.98
N THR A 294 -10.73 19.17 -14.40
CA THR A 294 -10.33 18.06 -13.53
C THR A 294 -10.67 16.72 -14.15
N TRP A 295 -9.80 15.73 -13.96
CA TRP A 295 -10.01 14.36 -14.37
C TRP A 295 -9.59 13.38 -13.28
N LEU A 296 -10.05 12.14 -13.39
CA LEU A 296 -9.85 11.08 -12.41
C LEU A 296 -9.43 9.78 -13.10
N ILE A 297 -8.48 9.07 -12.50
CA ILE A 297 -8.14 7.68 -12.84
C ILE A 297 -8.34 6.84 -11.59
N GLU A 298 -8.97 5.68 -11.74
CA GLU A 298 -9.13 4.69 -10.68
C GLU A 298 -8.12 3.54 -10.83
N HIS A 299 -7.65 3.05 -9.70
CA HIS A 299 -6.76 1.90 -9.58
C HIS A 299 -7.39 0.86 -8.66
N GLN A 300 -7.12 -0.42 -8.93
CA GLN A 300 -7.63 -1.55 -8.14
C GLN A 300 -7.23 -1.48 -6.65
N GLY A 301 -5.96 -1.12 -6.39
CA GLY A 301 -5.38 -0.94 -5.06
C GLY A 301 -5.15 0.53 -4.68
N MET A 302 -4.90 0.83 -3.40
CA MET A 302 -4.64 2.19 -2.94
C MET A 302 -3.35 2.70 -3.59
N THR A 303 -3.43 3.84 -4.28
CA THR A 303 -2.32 4.44 -5.03
C THR A 303 -1.20 4.89 -4.10
N GLN A 304 -0.12 4.10 -4.08
CA GLN A 304 1.07 4.35 -3.27
C GLN A 304 2.19 4.96 -4.10
N PHE A 305 2.31 4.54 -5.37
CA PHE A 305 3.40 4.96 -6.23
C PHE A 305 2.88 5.74 -7.44
N LEU A 306 3.52 6.86 -7.73
CA LEU A 306 3.31 7.64 -8.94
C LEU A 306 4.67 8.16 -9.43
N SER A 307 5.05 7.78 -10.64
CA SER A 307 6.29 8.19 -11.30
C SER A 307 5.97 8.88 -12.61
N VAL A 308 6.52 10.07 -12.82
CA VAL A 308 6.20 10.92 -13.97
C VAL A 308 7.49 11.36 -14.66
N SER A 309 7.57 11.13 -15.97
CA SER A 309 8.66 11.62 -16.83
C SER A 309 8.70 13.15 -16.87
N VAL A 310 9.86 13.74 -17.17
CA VAL A 310 10.04 15.20 -17.17
C VAL A 310 9.14 15.89 -18.20
N ASP A 311 8.90 15.25 -19.35
CA ASP A 311 8.01 15.76 -20.38
C ASP A 311 6.53 15.42 -20.12
N GLY A 312 6.22 14.54 -19.17
CA GLY A 312 4.85 14.09 -18.89
C GLY A 312 4.30 13.08 -19.90
N SER A 313 5.12 12.62 -20.85
CA SER A 313 4.70 11.70 -21.91
C SER A 313 4.36 10.32 -21.35
N ILE A 314 5.08 9.90 -20.31
CA ILE A 314 4.92 8.62 -19.63
C ILE A 314 4.74 8.86 -18.12
N CYS A 315 3.61 8.40 -17.61
CA CYS A 315 3.30 8.32 -16.19
C CYS A 315 3.02 6.87 -15.83
N LEU A 316 3.66 6.37 -14.77
CA LEU A 316 3.44 5.04 -14.22
C LEU A 316 2.91 5.16 -12.80
N PHE A 317 1.98 4.28 -12.44
CA PHE A 317 1.43 4.23 -11.10
C PHE A 317 1.11 2.81 -10.68
N ALA A 318 1.17 2.59 -9.38
CA ALA A 318 0.87 1.30 -8.76
C ALA A 318 0.29 1.54 -7.36
N GLY A 319 -0.43 0.54 -6.88
CA GLY A 319 -1.07 0.55 -5.59
C GLY A 319 -1.31 -0.85 -5.07
N GLU A 320 -1.77 -0.94 -3.82
CA GLU A 320 -2.04 -2.20 -3.13
C GLU A 320 -3.32 -2.08 -2.32
N ASP A 321 -4.17 -3.10 -2.38
CA ASP A 321 -5.53 -3.13 -1.83
C ASP A 321 -5.61 -3.63 -0.37
N GLN A 322 -4.46 -3.97 0.24
CA GLN A 322 -4.32 -4.53 1.59
C GLN A 322 -5.06 -5.86 1.80
N ASN A 323 -5.37 -6.57 0.73
CA ASN A 323 -6.07 -7.84 0.78
C ASN A 323 -5.20 -8.98 0.23
N ASP A 324 -4.83 -9.91 1.10
CA ASP A 324 -3.99 -11.04 0.69
C ASP A 324 -4.75 -12.11 -0.12
N TRP A 325 -6.07 -11.95 -0.30
CA TRP A 325 -6.94 -12.90 -0.99
C TRP A 325 -7.33 -12.47 -2.42
N THR A 326 -6.91 -11.30 -2.86
CA THR A 326 -7.15 -10.77 -4.21
C THR A 326 -5.98 -11.04 -5.14
N GLU A 327 -6.21 -10.89 -6.43
CA GLU A 327 -5.13 -10.94 -7.41
C GLU A 327 -4.26 -9.69 -7.31
N HIS A 328 -2.97 -9.85 -7.64
CA HIS A 328 -2.01 -8.74 -7.63
C HIS A 328 -2.37 -7.66 -8.64
N GLU A 329 -2.23 -6.41 -8.22
CA GLU A 329 -2.68 -5.24 -8.96
C GLU A 329 -1.73 -4.90 -10.11
N PRO A 330 -2.25 -4.52 -11.28
CA PRO A 330 -1.43 -4.15 -12.41
C PRO A 330 -0.74 -2.80 -12.20
N ILE A 331 0.41 -2.60 -12.84
CA ILE A 331 1.04 -1.28 -12.95
C ILE A 331 0.40 -0.54 -14.13
N GLY A 332 -0.26 0.58 -13.85
CA GLY A 332 -0.93 1.40 -14.85
C GLY A 332 0.03 2.37 -15.53
N GLN A 333 -0.21 2.63 -16.83
CA GLN A 333 0.45 3.69 -17.60
C GLN A 333 -0.58 4.63 -18.22
N PHE A 334 -0.32 5.93 -18.10
CA PHE A 334 -1.04 6.99 -18.81
C PHE A 334 -0.06 8.07 -19.31
N SER A 335 -0.59 9.05 -20.05
CA SER A 335 0.17 10.17 -20.62
C SER A 335 -0.53 11.49 -20.36
N LEU A 336 0.22 12.56 -20.07
CA LEU A 336 -0.31 13.91 -19.93
C LEU A 336 -0.56 14.61 -21.27
N ASP A 337 0.10 14.15 -22.34
CA ASP A 337 -0.02 14.73 -23.69
C ASP A 337 -1.39 14.49 -24.34
N GLN A 338 -2.11 13.47 -23.88
CA GLN A 338 -3.45 13.16 -24.37
C GLN A 338 -4.47 14.12 -23.73
N SER A 339 -5.61 14.38 -24.37
CA SER A 339 -6.67 15.16 -23.72
C SER A 339 -7.56 14.23 -22.87
N PRO A 340 -8.14 14.70 -21.75
CA PRO A 340 -9.12 13.94 -21.01
C PRO A 340 -10.34 13.58 -21.87
N ILE A 341 -10.87 12.39 -21.67
CA ILE A 341 -12.05 11.83 -22.32
C ILE A 341 -13.21 11.78 -21.33
N GLU A 342 -14.44 12.01 -21.81
CA GLU A 342 -15.63 11.80 -21.00
C GLU A 342 -15.91 10.30 -20.87
N VAL A 343 -16.08 9.84 -19.63
CA VAL A 343 -16.33 8.44 -19.28
C VAL A 343 -17.44 8.34 -18.24
N ASP A 344 -18.11 7.20 -18.22
CA ASP A 344 -18.94 6.82 -17.08
C ASP A 344 -18.08 6.37 -15.89
N GLU A 345 -18.62 6.43 -14.67
CA GLU A 345 -17.90 6.00 -13.47
C GLU A 345 -17.57 4.51 -13.53
N SER A 346 -18.46 3.69 -14.11
CA SER A 346 -18.20 2.24 -14.30
C SER A 346 -17.11 1.95 -15.34
N GLU A 347 -16.71 2.92 -16.15
CA GLU A 347 -15.68 2.72 -17.19
C GLU A 347 -14.27 2.95 -16.65
N LEU A 348 -14.13 3.50 -15.43
CA LEU A 348 -12.83 3.77 -14.81
C LEU A 348 -12.06 2.49 -14.48
N THR A 349 -12.76 1.38 -14.27
CA THR A 349 -12.19 0.08 -13.87
C THR A 349 -11.83 -0.82 -15.06
N LEU A 350 -12.35 -0.52 -16.26
CA LEU A 350 -12.22 -1.37 -17.45
C LEU A 350 -10.78 -1.67 -17.86
N TRP A 351 -9.81 -0.81 -17.52
CA TRP A 351 -8.42 -1.01 -17.93
C TRP A 351 -7.71 -2.10 -17.11
N PHE A 352 -8.23 -2.47 -15.94
CA PHE A 352 -7.70 -3.56 -15.10
C PHE A 352 -8.68 -4.72 -14.92
N GLU A 353 -9.92 -4.59 -15.38
CA GLU A 353 -10.86 -5.72 -15.44
C GLU A 353 -10.36 -6.78 -16.42
N LYS A 354 -10.21 -8.02 -15.94
CA LYS A 354 -10.03 -9.16 -16.83
C LYS A 354 -11.32 -9.38 -17.58
N THR A 355 -11.33 -9.11 -18.90
CA THR A 355 -12.35 -9.67 -19.76
C THR A 355 -12.19 -11.18 -19.71
N ASP A 356 -13.10 -11.86 -19.01
CA ASP A 356 -13.31 -13.28 -19.21
C ASP A 356 -13.65 -13.47 -20.69
N GLU A 357 -12.68 -13.95 -21.47
CA GLU A 357 -12.97 -14.52 -22.78
C GLU A 357 -13.86 -15.74 -22.51
N VAL A 358 -15.17 -15.52 -22.50
CA VAL A 358 -16.14 -16.60 -22.63
C VAL A 358 -15.86 -17.21 -23.99
N VAL A 359 -15.02 -18.25 -24.01
CA VAL A 359 -14.83 -19.07 -25.20
C VAL A 359 -16.24 -19.53 -25.58
N PRO A 360 -16.80 -19.07 -26.71
CA PRO A 360 -18.13 -19.49 -27.09
C PRO A 360 -18.05 -20.98 -27.33
N LEU A 361 -18.64 -21.76 -26.42
CA LEU A 361 -18.79 -23.19 -26.60
C LEU A 361 -19.44 -23.41 -27.96
N SER A 362 -18.81 -24.25 -28.77
CA SER A 362 -19.38 -24.61 -30.06
C SER A 362 -20.73 -25.29 -29.84
N ALA A 363 -21.67 -25.19 -30.80
CA ALA A 363 -22.93 -25.91 -30.71
C ALA A 363 -22.72 -27.43 -30.54
N GLU A 364 -21.59 -27.96 -31.03
CA GLU A 364 -21.21 -29.37 -30.87
C GLU A 364 -20.76 -29.72 -29.44
N GLU A 365 -20.17 -28.79 -28.68
CA GLU A 365 -19.86 -28.97 -27.25
C GLU A 365 -21.09 -28.74 -26.35
N LEU A 366 -22.00 -27.86 -26.75
CA LEU A 366 -23.27 -27.62 -26.06
C LEU A 366 -24.27 -28.78 -26.23
N TYR A 367 -24.18 -29.52 -27.34
CA TYR A 367 -25.01 -30.68 -27.65
C TYR A 367 -24.22 -32.00 -27.72
N SER A 368 -22.99 -32.05 -27.19
CA SER A 368 -22.25 -33.31 -27.13
C SER A 368 -22.98 -34.28 -26.20
N GLU A 369 -23.24 -35.51 -26.67
CA GLU A 369 -23.75 -36.62 -25.85
C GLU A 369 -22.71 -37.13 -24.83
N ASP A 370 -21.74 -36.31 -24.44
CA ASP A 370 -20.74 -36.69 -23.44
C ASP A 370 -21.35 -36.46 -22.05
N ASP A 371 -21.73 -37.59 -21.49
CA ASP A 371 -22.64 -37.85 -20.38
C ASP A 371 -22.05 -37.42 -19.01
N SER A 372 -21.51 -36.21 -18.91
CA SER A 372 -20.94 -35.66 -17.66
C SER A 372 -22.00 -35.08 -16.72
N MET A 373 -23.21 -34.81 -17.23
CA MET A 373 -24.33 -34.31 -16.42
C MET A 373 -25.03 -35.44 -15.65
N SER A 374 -24.97 -36.69 -16.13
CA SER A 374 -25.62 -37.84 -15.48
C SER A 374 -24.96 -38.27 -14.17
N GLU A 375 -23.72 -37.85 -13.91
CA GLU A 375 -23.05 -38.03 -12.62
C GLU A 375 -23.70 -37.22 -11.48
N TYR A 376 -24.47 -36.17 -11.81
CA TYR A 376 -25.15 -35.31 -10.84
C TYR A 376 -26.61 -35.70 -10.59
N PHE A 377 -27.16 -36.67 -11.33
CA PHE A 377 -28.53 -37.15 -11.17
C PHE A 377 -28.58 -38.48 -10.43
N THR A 378 -29.57 -38.64 -9.56
CA THR A 378 -29.82 -39.94 -8.94
C THR A 378 -30.47 -40.90 -9.95
N GLN A 379 -30.27 -42.21 -9.76
CA GLN A 379 -30.81 -43.24 -10.67
C GLN A 379 -32.33 -43.09 -10.92
N ALA A 380 -33.08 -42.68 -9.89
CA ALA A 380 -34.52 -42.48 -9.99
C ALA A 380 -34.93 -41.26 -10.86
N GLU A 381 -34.08 -40.24 -10.93
CA GLU A 381 -34.32 -39.05 -11.76
C GLU A 381 -34.01 -39.35 -13.23
N LEU A 382 -32.95 -40.12 -13.51
CA LEU A 382 -32.62 -40.62 -14.85
C LEU A 382 -33.71 -41.54 -15.43
N ASP A 383 -34.30 -42.39 -14.59
CA ASP A 383 -35.43 -43.25 -14.98
C ASP A 383 -36.67 -42.41 -15.34
N SER A 384 -36.90 -41.28 -14.66
CA SER A 384 -38.03 -40.37 -14.97
C SER A 384 -37.85 -39.62 -16.29
N ILE A 385 -36.60 -39.32 -16.67
CA ILE A 385 -36.26 -38.64 -17.92
C ILE A 385 -36.41 -39.59 -19.12
N THR A 386 -36.06 -40.87 -18.95
CA THR A 386 -36.13 -41.89 -20.01
C THR A 386 -37.54 -42.44 -20.24
N GLU A 387 -38.45 -42.33 -19.27
CA GLU A 387 -39.86 -42.74 -19.43
C GLU A 387 -40.75 -41.70 -20.14
N THR A 388 -40.22 -40.51 -20.47
CA THR A 388 -40.97 -39.52 -21.23
C THR A 388 -40.81 -39.80 -22.74
N PRO A 389 -41.85 -40.21 -23.48
CA PRO A 389 -41.69 -40.44 -24.91
C PRO A 389 -41.45 -39.11 -25.61
N THR A 390 -40.34 -39.01 -26.34
CA THR A 390 -40.09 -37.91 -27.29
C THR A 390 -41.29 -37.81 -28.23
N PRO A 391 -42.07 -36.71 -28.24
CA PRO A 391 -43.04 -36.51 -29.30
C PRO A 391 -42.24 -36.26 -30.58
N ASP A 392 -42.43 -37.13 -31.56
CA ASP A 392 -41.89 -37.01 -32.91
C ASP A 392 -42.58 -35.80 -33.59
N VAL A 393 -42.17 -34.59 -33.23
CA VAL A 393 -42.73 -33.35 -33.78
C VAL A 393 -41.98 -33.02 -35.05
N SER A 394 -42.53 -33.48 -36.18
CA SER A 394 -42.04 -33.10 -37.51
C SER A 394 -42.14 -31.58 -37.73
N LEU A 395 -41.11 -30.99 -38.35
CA LEU A 395 -40.96 -29.57 -38.72
C LEU A 395 -42.20 -28.89 -39.35
N SER A 396 -43.13 -29.65 -39.90
CA SER A 396 -44.41 -29.16 -40.44
C SER A 396 -45.34 -28.56 -39.38
N VAL A 397 -45.30 -29.05 -38.13
CA VAL A 397 -46.17 -28.55 -37.04
C VAL A 397 -45.69 -27.18 -36.54
N LEU A 398 -44.37 -26.94 -36.56
CA LEU A 398 -43.77 -25.67 -36.19
C LEU A 398 -43.97 -24.58 -37.28
N GLN A 399 -44.07 -24.98 -38.56
CA GLN A 399 -44.41 -24.06 -39.65
C GLN A 399 -45.87 -23.61 -39.62
N ASP A 400 -46.81 -24.49 -39.32
CA ASP A 400 -48.24 -24.14 -39.18
C ASP A 400 -48.49 -23.18 -38.01
N ALA A 401 -47.69 -23.24 -36.94
CA ALA A 401 -47.80 -22.34 -35.79
C ALA A 401 -47.27 -20.92 -36.07
N LEU A 402 -46.36 -20.75 -37.05
CA LEU A 402 -45.73 -19.47 -37.37
C LEU A 402 -46.52 -18.64 -38.41
N GLU A 403 -47.31 -19.29 -39.28
CA GLU A 403 -48.15 -18.60 -40.28
C GLU A 403 -49.48 -18.05 -39.72
N GLY A 404 -49.85 -18.40 -38.48
CA GLY A 404 -51.13 -18.05 -37.87
C GLY A 404 -51.24 -16.68 -37.16
N MET A 405 -50.20 -15.85 -37.15
CA MET A 405 -50.18 -14.56 -36.40
C MET A 405 -50.87 -13.38 -37.13
N GLN A 406 -52.00 -13.61 -37.81
CA GLN A 406 -52.90 -12.54 -38.25
C GLN A 406 -54.34 -12.83 -37.82
N GLY A 407 -54.75 -12.29 -36.67
CA GLY A 407 -56.15 -12.02 -36.37
C GLY A 407 -56.70 -12.60 -35.06
N GLU A 408 -57.02 -11.68 -34.15
CA GLU A 408 -58.02 -11.71 -33.05
C GLU A 408 -58.12 -12.96 -32.15
N ILE A 409 -57.71 -12.77 -30.88
CA ILE A 409 -57.87 -13.75 -29.80
C ILE A 409 -59.10 -13.41 -28.96
N ALA A 410 -60.06 -14.34 -28.91
CA ALA A 410 -61.00 -14.55 -27.82
C ALA A 410 -61.38 -16.05 -27.77
N PRO A 411 -61.67 -16.63 -26.59
CA PRO A 411 -60.82 -17.67 -26.03
C PRO A 411 -61.47 -19.06 -26.01
N SER A 412 -60.65 -20.12 -26.06
CA SER A 412 -61.06 -21.40 -25.46
C SER A 412 -59.88 -22.25 -25.00
N LYS A 413 -59.97 -22.61 -23.72
CA LYS A 413 -59.15 -23.47 -22.85
C LYS A 413 -58.58 -24.74 -23.49
N LYS A 414 -57.33 -25.04 -23.14
CA LYS A 414 -56.90 -26.40 -22.72
C LYS A 414 -55.55 -26.38 -21.97
N ASP A 415 -55.57 -27.12 -20.87
CA ASP A 415 -54.50 -27.73 -20.07
C ASP A 415 -53.06 -27.47 -20.46
N GLY A 416 -52.30 -26.90 -19.51
CA GLY A 416 -50.87 -26.67 -19.59
C GLY A 416 -50.38 -25.46 -18.81
N THR A 417 -51.28 -24.65 -18.24
CA THR A 417 -50.90 -23.63 -17.26
C THR A 417 -50.56 -24.34 -15.96
N LEU A 418 -49.30 -24.20 -15.52
CA LEU A 418 -48.99 -24.23 -14.10
C LEU A 418 -49.97 -23.24 -13.45
N ASP A 419 -50.94 -23.74 -12.69
CA ASP A 419 -51.76 -22.94 -11.80
C ASP A 419 -50.83 -22.40 -10.72
N ILE A 420 -50.08 -21.36 -11.08
CA ILE A 420 -49.36 -20.54 -10.12
C ILE A 420 -50.46 -19.71 -9.48
N ASP A 421 -50.89 -20.16 -8.31
CA ASP A 421 -51.87 -19.46 -7.50
C ASP A 421 -51.29 -18.08 -7.15
N THR A 422 -51.69 -17.07 -7.92
CA THR A 422 -51.15 -15.71 -7.80
C THR A 422 -51.44 -15.12 -6.42
N ASP A 423 -52.49 -15.60 -5.74
CA ASP A 423 -52.79 -15.21 -4.36
C ASP A 423 -51.81 -15.86 -3.37
N GLU A 424 -51.31 -17.07 -3.65
CA GLU A 424 -50.26 -17.71 -2.86
C GLU A 424 -48.90 -17.01 -3.05
N LEU A 425 -48.52 -16.67 -4.27
CA LEU A 425 -47.31 -15.88 -4.53
C LEU A 425 -47.39 -14.46 -3.95
N LEU A 426 -48.55 -13.80 -4.00
CA LEU A 426 -48.74 -12.50 -3.37
C LEU A 426 -48.68 -12.60 -1.85
N SER A 427 -49.22 -13.65 -1.25
CA SER A 427 -49.06 -13.90 0.19
C SER A 427 -47.62 -14.19 0.59
N GLN A 428 -46.86 -14.91 -0.24
CA GLN A 428 -45.44 -15.16 0.00
C GLN A 428 -44.60 -13.88 -0.17
N LEU A 429 -44.99 -12.98 -1.08
CA LEU A 429 -44.36 -11.69 -1.25
C LEU A 429 -44.71 -10.73 -0.10
N ASP A 430 -45.95 -10.73 0.38
CA ASP A 430 -46.37 -9.95 1.55
C ASP A 430 -45.71 -10.47 2.84
N ASP A 431 -45.58 -11.79 3.03
CA ASP A 431 -44.80 -12.39 4.13
C ASP A 431 -43.30 -12.08 4.02
N ALA A 432 -42.76 -11.99 2.79
CA ALA A 432 -41.37 -11.63 2.55
C ALA A 432 -41.11 -10.13 2.77
N ILE A 433 -42.06 -9.27 2.40
CA ILE A 433 -42.03 -7.83 2.64
C ILE A 433 -42.27 -7.55 4.12
N GLU A 434 -43.16 -8.26 4.81
CA GLU A 434 -43.29 -8.19 6.28
C GLU A 434 -42.00 -8.67 6.96
N LYS A 435 -41.37 -9.75 6.48
CA LYS A 435 -40.04 -10.19 6.99
C LYS A 435 -38.91 -9.18 6.73
N MET A 436 -38.96 -8.43 5.62
CA MET A 436 -38.00 -7.34 5.34
C MET A 436 -38.37 -6.02 6.03
N ALA A 437 -39.64 -5.83 6.40
CA ALA A 437 -40.15 -4.66 7.11
C ALA A 437 -40.21 -4.85 8.64
N ILE A 438 -39.78 -6.00 9.16
CA ILE A 438 -39.29 -6.11 10.53
C ILE A 438 -38.06 -5.20 10.59
N LEU A 439 -38.29 -3.96 11.04
CA LEU A 439 -37.25 -3.10 11.59
C LEU A 439 -36.35 -4.00 12.46
N PRO A 440 -35.03 -3.94 12.29
CA PRO A 440 -34.14 -4.73 13.13
C PRO A 440 -34.53 -4.43 14.59
N ASP A 441 -34.73 -5.50 15.36
CA ASP A 441 -35.11 -5.46 16.77
C ASP A 441 -34.39 -4.29 17.47
N GLU A 442 -35.02 -3.65 18.46
CA GLU A 442 -34.34 -2.67 19.32
C GLU A 442 -33.05 -3.23 19.97
N ASN A 443 -32.80 -4.54 19.86
CA ASN A 443 -31.54 -5.19 20.21
C ASN A 443 -30.37 -4.89 19.25
N LEU A 444 -30.61 -4.53 17.98
CA LEU A 444 -29.54 -4.26 16.99
C LEU A 444 -28.95 -2.85 17.15
N LEU A 445 -29.74 -1.91 17.67
CA LEU A 445 -29.25 -0.60 18.12
C LEU A 445 -28.53 -0.69 19.47
N ASP A 446 -28.90 -1.64 20.33
CA ASP A 446 -28.13 -1.95 21.55
C ASP A 446 -26.83 -2.71 21.23
N GLU A 447 -26.78 -3.56 20.19
CA GLU A 447 -25.55 -4.21 19.70
C GLU A 447 -24.58 -3.22 19.03
N LEU A 448 -25.08 -2.18 18.35
CA LEU A 448 -24.26 -1.07 17.83
C LEU A 448 -23.82 -0.06 18.92
N ASN A 449 -24.43 -0.13 20.11
CA ASN A 449 -24.03 0.60 21.31
C ASN A 449 -23.15 -0.22 22.26
N VAL A 450 -22.78 -1.45 21.88
CA VAL A 450 -21.66 -2.14 22.52
C VAL A 450 -20.45 -1.28 22.23
N GLN A 451 -19.91 -0.65 23.28
CA GLN A 451 -18.63 0.04 23.23
C GLN A 451 -17.68 -0.85 22.43
N ILE A 452 -17.07 -0.31 21.37
CA ILE A 452 -15.89 -0.93 20.77
C ILE A 452 -14.88 -0.97 21.91
N ASP A 453 -14.89 -2.04 22.69
CA ASP A 453 -13.83 -2.37 23.62
C ASP A 453 -12.62 -2.53 22.71
N GLU A 454 -11.68 -1.58 22.80
CA GLU A 454 -10.42 -1.64 22.09
C GLU A 454 -9.88 -3.06 22.21
N LEU A 455 -9.62 -3.69 21.06
CA LEU A 455 -9.12 -5.05 21.02
C LEU A 455 -7.69 -5.04 21.55
N ILE A 456 -7.51 -5.35 22.84
CA ILE A 456 -6.19 -5.30 23.46
C ILE A 456 -5.40 -6.51 22.99
N VAL A 457 -4.22 -6.26 22.42
CA VAL A 457 -3.29 -7.33 22.02
C VAL A 457 -2.86 -8.16 23.23
N PRO A 458 -2.64 -9.48 23.06
CA PRO A 458 -2.15 -10.31 24.15
C PRO A 458 -0.77 -9.80 24.60
N ARG A 459 -0.45 -9.99 25.87
CA ARG A 459 0.87 -9.69 26.42
C ARG A 459 1.59 -10.97 26.78
N ALA A 460 2.66 -11.28 26.04
CA ALA A 460 3.59 -12.35 26.43
C ALA A 460 4.28 -11.99 27.74
N VAL A 461 4.35 -12.96 28.65
CA VAL A 461 5.16 -12.86 29.88
C VAL A 461 5.92 -14.16 30.03
N SER A 462 7.20 -14.10 29.73
CA SER A 462 8.13 -15.23 29.71
C SER A 462 8.69 -15.54 31.11
N GLY A 463 8.64 -14.58 32.03
CA GLY A 463 9.11 -14.69 33.42
C GLY A 463 10.39 -13.90 33.67
N ASP A 464 10.87 -13.89 34.92
CA ASP A 464 12.13 -13.21 35.28
C ASP A 464 13.36 -14.03 34.86
N ASP A 465 14.49 -13.36 34.68
CA ASP A 465 15.79 -13.98 34.41
C ASP A 465 16.18 -14.97 35.50
N GLN A 466 16.74 -16.11 35.08
CA GLN A 466 17.03 -17.23 35.96
C GLN A 466 18.54 -17.49 36.10
N HIS A 467 18.96 -17.74 37.33
CA HIS A 467 20.34 -18.10 37.67
C HIS A 467 20.35 -19.44 38.41
N HIS A 468 21.04 -20.44 37.87
CA HIS A 468 21.13 -21.78 38.47
C HIS A 468 22.55 -22.33 38.43
N ALA A 469 22.89 -23.17 39.42
CA ALA A 469 24.14 -23.92 39.44
C ALA A 469 23.92 -25.36 38.97
N VAL A 470 24.94 -25.95 38.36
CA VAL A 470 24.87 -27.29 37.74
C VAL A 470 24.77 -28.40 38.80
N GLY A 471 23.97 -29.42 38.51
CA GLY A 471 23.83 -30.61 39.37
C GLY A 471 25.00 -31.60 39.26
N PRO A 472 25.05 -32.65 40.09
CA PRO A 472 26.13 -33.66 40.08
C PRO A 472 26.28 -34.44 38.75
N ASP A 473 25.32 -34.32 37.84
CA ASP A 473 25.28 -34.98 36.53
C ASP A 473 25.74 -34.08 35.37
N GLY A 474 26.25 -32.87 35.67
CA GLY A 474 26.79 -31.95 34.67
C GLY A 474 25.73 -31.15 33.90
N SER A 475 24.47 -31.19 34.33
CA SER A 475 23.37 -30.41 33.73
C SER A 475 22.34 -29.97 34.77
N VAL A 476 21.42 -29.08 34.41
CA VAL A 476 20.30 -28.68 35.26
C VAL A 476 19.01 -28.66 34.46
N ILE A 477 17.90 -29.08 35.08
CA ILE A 477 16.56 -29.01 34.48
C ILE A 477 15.90 -27.75 35.02
N ILE A 478 15.65 -26.79 34.14
CA ILE A 478 14.92 -25.56 34.46
C ILE A 478 13.49 -25.64 33.89
N THR A 479 12.58 -24.88 34.48
CA THR A 479 11.20 -24.75 33.98
C THR A 479 11.02 -23.33 33.46
N LEU A 480 10.65 -23.20 32.18
CA LEU A 480 10.19 -21.96 31.58
C LEU A 480 8.67 -21.91 31.72
N ASP A 481 8.15 -20.81 32.25
CA ASP A 481 6.73 -20.67 32.61
C ASP A 481 6.14 -19.40 32.01
N GLY A 482 5.43 -19.58 30.90
CA GLY A 482 4.74 -18.54 30.17
C GLY A 482 3.29 -18.37 30.60
N SER A 483 2.86 -19.04 31.68
CA SER A 483 1.47 -18.95 32.17
C SER A 483 1.09 -17.59 32.75
N GLY A 484 2.07 -16.70 32.94
CA GLY A 484 1.83 -15.30 33.25
C GLY A 484 1.38 -14.46 32.05
N SER A 485 1.43 -15.01 30.83
CA SER A 485 0.96 -14.32 29.62
C SER A 485 -0.53 -14.06 29.73
N PHE A 486 -0.93 -12.83 29.43
CA PHE A 486 -2.28 -12.36 29.73
C PHE A 486 -2.87 -11.64 28.53
N ASP A 487 -4.11 -11.97 28.23
CA ASP A 487 -4.98 -11.27 27.31
C ASP A 487 -6.21 -10.84 28.13
N PRO A 488 -6.54 -9.54 28.20
CA PRO A 488 -7.72 -9.04 28.91
C PRO A 488 -9.03 -9.68 28.45
N GLN A 489 -9.07 -10.21 27.22
CA GLN A 489 -10.19 -10.91 26.62
C GLN A 489 -10.03 -12.45 26.65
N GLU A 490 -8.97 -12.99 27.25
CA GLU A 490 -8.68 -14.43 27.43
C GLU A 490 -8.61 -15.25 26.12
N ARG A 491 -8.08 -14.69 25.03
CA ARG A 491 -8.10 -15.33 23.69
C ARG A 491 -6.78 -15.99 23.28
N ILE A 492 -5.81 -16.13 24.17
CA ILE A 492 -4.51 -16.75 23.82
C ILE A 492 -4.72 -18.20 23.41
N LYS A 493 -4.36 -18.51 22.16
CA LYS A 493 -4.55 -19.83 21.55
C LYS A 493 -3.26 -20.65 21.52
N THR A 494 -2.13 -19.99 21.29
CA THR A 494 -0.84 -20.67 21.09
C THR A 494 0.27 -20.01 21.90
N TRP A 495 1.20 -20.84 22.35
CA TRP A 495 2.47 -20.47 22.96
C TRP A 495 3.56 -21.09 22.11
N SER A 496 4.67 -20.40 21.90
CA SER A 496 5.81 -20.92 21.16
C SER A 496 7.10 -20.43 21.83
N TRP A 497 7.90 -21.36 22.32
CA TRP A 497 9.20 -21.09 22.93
C TRP A 497 10.30 -21.28 21.91
N ILE A 498 11.14 -20.27 21.73
CA ILE A 498 12.21 -20.24 20.74
C ILE A 498 13.54 -20.00 21.44
N GLU A 499 14.56 -20.77 21.08
CA GLU A 499 15.94 -20.57 21.57
C GLU A 499 16.67 -19.53 20.71
N GLN A 500 17.77 -18.94 21.21
CA GLN A 500 18.63 -18.00 20.47
C GLN A 500 19.01 -18.43 19.04
N SER A 501 19.03 -19.73 18.74
CA SER A 501 19.29 -20.27 17.39
C SER A 501 18.13 -20.08 16.39
N GLY A 502 16.98 -19.55 16.84
CA GLY A 502 15.75 -19.43 16.04
C GLY A 502 14.90 -20.71 16.01
N LYS A 503 15.32 -21.75 16.72
CA LYS A 503 14.61 -23.04 16.77
C LYS A 503 13.51 -23.05 17.83
N GLU A 504 12.30 -23.44 17.45
CA GLU A 504 11.21 -23.70 18.38
C GLU A 504 11.48 -24.97 19.21
N ILE A 505 11.40 -24.83 20.54
CA ILE A 505 11.68 -25.88 21.52
C ILE A 505 10.40 -26.48 22.14
N ALA A 506 9.29 -25.71 22.22
CA ALA A 506 8.01 -26.19 22.72
C ALA A 506 6.86 -25.24 22.38
N SER A 507 5.65 -25.80 22.27
CA SER A 507 4.42 -25.04 21.99
C SER A 507 3.42 -25.01 23.18
N SER A 508 3.91 -25.26 24.40
CA SER A 508 3.11 -25.28 25.63
C SER A 508 3.42 -24.09 26.53
N SER A 509 2.44 -23.68 27.34
CA SER A 509 2.60 -22.56 28.30
C SER A 509 3.68 -22.81 29.35
N LYS A 510 3.97 -24.08 29.69
CA LYS A 510 5.10 -24.46 30.55
C LYS A 510 5.93 -25.52 29.86
N VAL A 511 7.26 -25.38 29.93
CA VAL A 511 8.21 -26.35 29.37
C VAL A 511 9.38 -26.56 30.33
N LYS A 512 9.89 -27.80 30.39
CA LYS A 512 11.11 -28.13 31.13
C LYS A 512 12.25 -28.36 30.14
N VAL A 513 13.34 -27.62 30.29
CA VAL A 513 14.52 -27.75 29.43
C VAL A 513 15.73 -28.15 30.27
N ARG A 514 16.57 -29.02 29.70
CA ARG A 514 17.81 -29.49 30.33
C ARG A 514 18.98 -28.77 29.70
N LEU A 515 19.72 -27.99 30.50
CA LEU A 515 20.79 -27.12 30.04
C LEU A 515 22.13 -27.50 30.68
N SER A 516 23.20 -27.27 29.93
CA SER A 516 24.60 -27.38 30.38
C SER A 516 25.08 -26.01 30.90
N PRO A 517 26.27 -25.88 31.52
CA PRO A 517 26.81 -24.56 31.87
C PRO A 517 26.89 -23.64 30.64
N GLY A 518 26.43 -22.41 30.79
CA GLY A 518 26.31 -21.45 29.68
C GLY A 518 25.25 -20.37 29.92
N ASN A 519 25.21 -19.38 29.02
CA ASN A 519 24.17 -18.36 28.98
C ASN A 519 23.21 -18.67 27.82
N TYR A 520 21.92 -18.79 28.11
CA TYR A 520 20.88 -19.12 27.16
C TYR A 520 19.83 -18.02 27.14
N ARG A 521 19.38 -17.63 25.95
CA ARG A 521 18.24 -16.73 25.76
C ARG A 521 17.06 -17.50 25.17
N PHE A 522 15.90 -17.38 25.79
CA PHE A 522 14.65 -17.94 25.31
C PHE A 522 13.65 -16.83 25.03
N GLU A 523 12.92 -16.95 23.92
CA GLU A 523 11.83 -16.06 23.53
C GLU A 523 10.51 -16.84 23.60
N LEU A 524 9.53 -16.30 24.29
CA LEU A 524 8.15 -16.77 24.28
C LEU A 524 7.36 -15.91 23.31
N ARG A 525 6.70 -16.55 22.34
CA ARG A 525 5.69 -15.94 21.48
C ARG A 525 4.31 -16.46 21.83
N VAL A 526 3.33 -15.58 21.90
CA VAL A 526 1.92 -15.93 22.08
C VAL A 526 1.10 -15.35 20.95
N CYS A 527 0.09 -16.10 20.48
CA CYS A 527 -0.85 -15.66 19.45
C CYS A 527 -2.28 -15.77 19.99
N ASP A 528 -3.08 -14.72 19.77
CA ASP A 528 -4.51 -14.74 20.06
C ASP A 528 -5.32 -15.44 18.94
N LEU A 529 -6.65 -15.47 19.10
CA LEU A 529 -7.57 -16.09 18.13
C LEU A 529 -7.68 -15.31 16.81
N ASP A 530 -7.35 -14.02 16.83
CA ASP A 530 -7.46 -13.09 15.71
C ASP A 530 -6.12 -12.96 14.94
N GLY A 531 -5.11 -13.74 15.34
CA GLY A 531 -3.82 -13.83 14.66
C GLY A 531 -2.78 -12.81 15.12
N GLN A 532 -3.06 -12.05 16.18
CA GLN A 532 -2.14 -11.06 16.72
C GLN A 532 -1.09 -11.72 17.61
N TRP A 533 0.17 -11.33 17.40
CA TRP A 533 1.33 -11.92 18.09
C TRP A 533 1.92 -10.96 19.12
N SER A 534 2.38 -11.52 20.23
CA SER A 534 3.19 -10.83 21.24
C SER A 534 4.37 -11.69 21.63
N SER A 535 5.52 -11.07 21.89
CA SER A 535 6.73 -11.78 22.30
C SER A 535 7.38 -11.16 23.53
N ASP A 536 8.02 -12.01 24.33
CA ASP A 536 8.81 -11.63 25.50
C ASP A 536 10.02 -12.58 25.61
N SER A 537 11.12 -12.13 26.21
CA SER A 537 12.35 -12.94 26.30
C SER A 537 12.99 -12.90 27.67
N LEU A 538 13.54 -14.04 28.09
CA LEU A 538 14.27 -14.18 29.35
C LEU A 538 15.66 -14.77 29.13
N GLN A 539 16.58 -14.45 30.03
CA GLN A 539 17.92 -15.01 30.08
C GLN A 539 18.04 -16.05 31.20
N VAL A 540 18.76 -17.13 30.89
CA VAL A 540 19.08 -18.19 31.84
C VAL A 540 20.59 -18.34 31.89
N LEU A 541 21.17 -18.01 33.04
CA LEU A 541 22.58 -18.23 33.33
C LEU A 541 22.76 -19.50 34.15
N ILE A 542 23.56 -20.43 33.61
CA ILE A 542 23.94 -21.67 34.27
C ILE A 542 25.44 -21.62 34.60
N ASP A 543 25.79 -21.51 35.88
CA ASP A 543 27.18 -21.43 36.35
C ASP A 543 27.86 -22.81 36.36
N GLU A 544 29.16 -22.85 36.02
CA GLU A 544 30.00 -24.02 36.28
C GLU A 544 30.15 -24.20 37.80
N GLY A 545 29.59 -25.30 38.32
CA GLY A 545 29.54 -25.60 39.77
C GLY A 545 30.89 -25.94 40.41
#